data_AF-A0A225VW84-F1
#
_entry.id   AF-A0A225VW84-F1
#
_cell.length_a   1.000
_cell.length_b   1.000
_cell.length_c   1.000
_cell.angle_alpha   90.00
_cell.angle_beta   90.00
_cell.angle_gamma   90.00
#
_symmetry.space_group_name_H-M   'P 1'
#
loop_
_entity.id
_entity.type
_entity.pdbx_description
1 polymer ?
#
loop_
_entity_poly.entity_id
_entity_poly.type
_entity_poly.pdbx_seq_one_letter_code
_entity_poly.pdbx_strand_id
1 'polypeptide(L)'
;MLTSYVRKKLGLENLKYGKLARHKNFDGFVSYVDWAESRELSKKAHNHVPTYSVWKDNGLDRVTNVDDLNAIRQTDAFRIYRRYVNILDNLELSTIKAGYGYLYPHKYIGEDGTKMERMARFQIMGEARRPEYYPKEILGLRWASEDQLKKNSNYINYLTTFHKTNEAVKVDNVALIRKNLLET
;
A
#
# COMPACT_ATOMS: atom_id res chain seq x y z
N MET A 1 14.39 7.23 12.80
CA MET A 1 15.03 7.46 14.11
C MET A 1 14.97 6.25 15.05
N LEU A 2 13.87 5.48 15.11
CA LEU A 2 13.79 4.26 15.95
C LEU A 2 14.59 3.07 15.40
N THR A 3 14.61 2.87 14.09
CA THR A 3 15.31 1.75 13.43
C THR A 3 16.82 1.77 13.64
N SER A 4 17.46 2.94 13.60
CA SER A 4 18.90 3.11 13.85
C SER A 4 19.26 2.84 15.31
N TYR A 5 18.42 3.30 16.25
CA TYR A 5 18.59 3.03 17.67
C TYR A 5 18.49 1.52 17.99
N VAL A 6 17.48 0.83 17.46
CA VAL A 6 17.31 -0.60 17.67
C VAL A 6 18.42 -1.41 16.98
N ARG A 7 18.83 -1.02 15.77
CA ARG A 7 19.98 -1.63 15.08
C ARG A 7 21.24 -1.58 15.95
N LYS A 8 21.53 -0.41 16.55
CA LYS A 8 22.63 -0.24 17.50
C LYS A 8 22.47 -1.12 18.74
N LYS A 9 21.31 -1.10 19.39
CA LYS A 9 21.04 -1.90 20.60
C LYS A 9 21.16 -3.40 20.37
N LEU A 10 20.87 -3.88 19.16
CA LEU A 10 21.00 -5.29 18.79
C LEU A 10 22.40 -5.69 18.33
N GLY A 11 23.39 -4.79 18.36
CA GLY A 11 24.75 -5.05 17.91
C GLY A 11 24.86 -5.23 16.39
N LEU A 12 23.91 -4.67 15.63
CA LEU A 12 23.84 -4.78 14.17
C LEU A 12 24.46 -3.57 13.46
N GLU A 13 24.98 -2.60 14.22
CA GLU A 13 25.66 -1.44 13.65
C GLU A 13 26.94 -1.90 12.91
N ASN A 14 27.21 -1.30 11.75
CA ASN A 14 28.38 -1.58 10.91
C ASN A 14 28.50 -3.02 10.36
N LEU A 15 27.53 -3.89 10.60
CA LEU A 15 27.49 -5.22 9.97
C LEU A 15 27.04 -5.08 8.51
N LYS A 16 27.92 -5.47 7.59
CA LYS A 16 27.61 -5.59 6.15
C LYS A 16 26.91 -6.91 5.84
N TYR A 17 26.21 -6.97 4.71
CA TYR A 17 25.42 -8.10 4.18
C TYR A 17 25.69 -9.47 4.82
N GLY A 18 26.88 -10.05 4.57
CA GLY A 18 27.17 -11.43 4.95
C GLY A 18 27.33 -11.65 6.46
N LYS A 19 27.66 -10.61 7.24
CA LYS A 19 27.68 -10.68 8.71
C LYS A 19 26.32 -10.34 9.30
N LEU A 20 25.60 -9.41 8.68
CA LEU A 20 24.25 -9.02 9.10
C LEU A 20 23.27 -10.19 8.95
N ALA A 21 23.24 -10.84 7.79
CA ALA A 21 22.33 -11.96 7.51
C ALA A 21 22.49 -13.17 8.45
N ARG A 22 23.71 -13.39 8.97
CA ARG A 22 24.04 -14.51 9.88
C ARG A 22 23.96 -14.12 11.36
N HIS A 23 23.68 -12.86 11.67
CA HIS A 23 23.65 -12.41 13.05
C HIS A 23 22.38 -12.94 13.75
N LYS A 24 22.53 -13.52 14.95
CA LYS A 24 21.41 -14.12 15.71
C LYS A 24 20.23 -13.16 15.96
N ASN A 25 20.49 -11.85 16.00
CA ASN A 25 19.46 -10.82 16.21
C ASN A 25 18.81 -10.32 14.92
N PHE A 26 19.27 -10.75 13.74
CA PHE A 26 18.81 -10.21 12.46
C PHE A 26 17.33 -10.51 12.20
N ASP A 27 16.88 -11.74 12.42
CA ASP A 27 15.48 -12.10 12.24
C ASP A 27 14.56 -11.31 13.19
N GLY A 28 14.98 -11.14 14.46
CA GLY A 28 14.27 -10.29 15.41
C GLY A 28 14.24 -8.82 14.98
N PHE A 29 15.30 -8.33 14.36
CA PHE A 29 15.34 -6.98 13.80
C PHE A 29 14.42 -6.81 12.59
N VAL A 30 14.34 -7.79 11.68
CA VAL A 30 13.39 -7.80 10.56
C VAL A 30 11.95 -7.73 11.09
N SER A 31 11.60 -8.58 12.07
CA SER A 31 10.28 -8.56 12.70
C SER A 31 9.96 -7.23 13.37
N TYR A 32 10.95 -6.62 14.04
CA TYR A 32 10.78 -5.29 14.63
C TYR A 32 10.49 -4.23 13.57
N VAL A 33 11.23 -4.23 12.46
CA VAL A 33 11.01 -3.28 11.35
C VAL A 33 9.63 -3.45 10.74
N ASP A 34 9.20 -4.70 10.50
CA ASP A 34 7.85 -4.99 9.99
C ASP A 34 6.75 -4.47 10.93
N TRP A 35 6.89 -4.75 12.24
CA TRP A 35 5.95 -4.28 13.25
C TRP A 35 5.90 -2.75 13.33
N ALA A 36 7.07 -2.10 13.36
CA ALA A 36 7.17 -0.64 13.48
C ALA A 36 6.55 0.04 12.26
N GLU A 37 6.83 -0.46 11.05
CA GLU A 37 6.21 0.04 9.82
C GLU A 37 4.69 -0.16 9.86
N SER A 38 4.21 -1.36 10.19
CA SER A 38 2.78 -1.66 10.29
C SER A 38 2.06 -0.71 11.24
N ARG A 39 2.68 -0.42 12.40
CA ARG A 39 2.14 0.50 13.41
C ARG A 39 2.04 1.93 12.89
N GLU A 40 3.08 2.45 12.25
CA GLU A 40 3.08 3.80 11.69
C GLU A 40 2.06 3.95 10.55
N LEU A 41 1.99 2.97 9.65
CA LEU A 41 1.00 2.97 8.57
C LEU A 41 -0.43 2.85 9.10
N SER A 42 -0.65 2.02 10.12
CA SER A 42 -1.96 1.91 10.78
C SER A 42 -2.37 3.23 11.44
N LYS A 43 -1.43 3.92 12.10
CA LYS A 43 -1.68 5.25 12.67
C LYS A 43 -2.06 6.27 11.59
N LYS A 44 -1.34 6.30 10.46
CA LYS A 44 -1.69 7.14 9.30
C LYS A 44 -3.10 6.82 8.78
N ALA A 45 -3.47 5.55 8.69
CA ALA A 45 -4.78 5.12 8.19
C ALA A 45 -5.93 5.52 9.15
N HIS A 46 -5.76 5.35 10.45
CA HIS A 46 -6.75 5.80 11.46
C HIS A 46 -6.92 7.32 11.47
N ASN A 47 -5.87 8.06 11.14
CA ASN A 47 -5.93 9.51 10.96
C ASN A 47 -6.40 9.93 9.56
N HIS A 48 -6.86 8.99 8.73
CA HIS A 48 -7.35 9.22 7.37
C HIS A 48 -6.37 10.01 6.50
N VAL A 49 -5.07 9.75 6.63
CA VAL A 49 -4.07 10.41 5.78
C VAL A 49 -4.35 10.09 4.30
N PRO A 50 -4.42 11.06 3.39
CA PRO A 50 -4.69 10.79 1.98
C PRO A 50 -3.66 9.84 1.36
N THR A 51 -4.09 8.92 0.49
CA THR A 51 -3.17 7.99 -0.18
C THR A 51 -2.12 8.73 -1.00
N TYR A 52 -2.49 9.85 -1.63
CA TYR A 52 -1.54 10.69 -2.35
C TYR A 52 -0.46 11.32 -1.46
N SER A 53 -0.77 11.65 -0.20
CA SER A 53 0.24 12.13 0.74
C SER A 53 1.26 11.04 1.04
N VAL A 54 0.82 9.80 1.25
CA VAL A 54 1.74 8.66 1.46
C VAL A 54 2.53 8.33 0.20
N TRP A 55 1.93 8.46 -0.98
CA TRP A 55 2.61 8.35 -2.26
C TRP A 55 3.77 9.35 -2.37
N LYS A 56 3.50 10.62 -2.06
CA LYS A 56 4.50 11.70 -2.09
C LYS A 56 5.57 11.54 -1.01
N ASP A 57 5.20 11.16 0.21
CA ASP A 57 6.14 10.90 1.31
C ASP A 57 7.19 9.83 0.95
N ASN A 58 6.84 8.91 0.04
CA ASN A 58 7.72 7.85 -0.45
C ASN A 58 8.44 8.23 -1.77
N GLY A 59 8.39 9.50 -2.19
CA GLY A 59 9.07 10.00 -3.40
C GLY A 59 8.52 9.41 -4.70
N LEU A 60 7.25 9.00 -4.71
CA LEU A 60 6.59 8.44 -5.89
C LEU A 60 5.91 9.53 -6.74
N ASP A 61 5.88 10.78 -6.29
CA ASP A 61 5.34 11.92 -7.04
C ASP A 61 6.04 12.17 -8.39
N ARG A 62 7.26 11.65 -8.55
CA ARG A 62 8.00 11.61 -9.83
C ARG A 62 7.42 10.65 -10.88
N VAL A 63 6.47 9.79 -10.53
CA VAL A 63 5.88 8.79 -11.43
C VAL A 63 4.81 9.47 -12.28
N THR A 64 5.10 9.62 -13.56
CA THR A 64 4.29 10.43 -14.48
C THR A 64 3.54 9.60 -15.53
N ASN A 65 4.04 8.40 -15.81
CA ASN A 65 3.52 7.52 -16.85
C ASN A 65 3.43 6.05 -16.39
N VAL A 66 2.93 5.18 -17.26
CA VAL A 66 2.72 3.75 -16.98
C VAL A 66 4.04 2.99 -16.86
N ASP A 67 5.08 3.38 -17.60
CA ASP A 67 6.39 2.73 -17.54
C ASP A 67 7.09 3.02 -16.21
N ASP A 68 7.02 4.27 -15.73
CA ASP A 68 7.45 4.65 -14.38
C ASP A 68 6.73 3.80 -13.33
N LEU A 69 5.40 3.66 -13.46
CA LEU A 69 4.59 2.86 -12.54
C LEU A 69 5.03 1.39 -12.55
N ASN A 70 5.31 0.83 -13.73
CA ASN A 70 5.80 -0.54 -13.85
C ASN A 70 7.20 -0.71 -13.24
N ALA A 71 8.09 0.27 -13.44
CA ALA A 71 9.45 0.25 -12.91
C ALA A 71 9.48 0.28 -11.37
N ILE A 72 8.54 0.98 -10.74
CA ILE A 72 8.51 1.05 -9.27
C ILE A 72 7.88 -0.17 -8.60
N ARG A 73 7.22 -1.08 -9.33
CA ARG A 73 6.40 -2.17 -8.75
C ARG A 73 7.15 -3.06 -7.75
N GLN A 74 8.47 -3.20 -7.91
CA GLN A 74 9.33 -4.03 -7.06
C GLN A 74 10.20 -3.19 -6.09
N THR A 75 9.95 -1.89 -5.97
CA THR A 75 10.71 -1.01 -5.07
C THR A 75 10.11 -0.98 -3.67
N ASP A 76 10.94 -0.68 -2.67
CA ASP A 76 10.50 -0.55 -1.28
C ASP A 76 9.44 0.56 -1.11
N ALA A 77 9.63 1.68 -1.82
CA ALA A 77 8.70 2.80 -1.81
C ALA A 77 7.28 2.39 -2.25
N PHE A 78 7.17 1.62 -3.35
CA PHE A 78 5.88 1.13 -3.81
C PHE A 78 5.31 0.03 -2.90
N ARG A 79 6.15 -0.81 -2.30
CA ARG A 79 5.74 -1.79 -1.29
C ARG A 79 5.09 -1.11 -0.07
N ILE A 80 5.72 -0.06 0.46
CA ILE A 80 5.19 0.72 1.58
C ILE A 80 3.85 1.35 1.21
N TYR A 81 3.77 2.00 0.04
CA TYR A 81 2.52 2.58 -0.45
C TYR A 81 1.41 1.54 -0.59
N ARG A 82 1.69 0.39 -1.21
CA ARG A 82 0.75 -0.72 -1.34
C ARG A 82 0.27 -1.24 0.02
N ARG A 83 1.19 -1.41 0.97
CA ARG A 83 0.86 -1.83 2.34
C ARG A 83 -0.08 -0.82 3.00
N TYR A 84 0.19 0.47 2.84
CA TYR A 84 -0.67 1.53 3.34
C TYR A 84 -2.09 1.49 2.76
N VAL A 85 -2.21 1.42 1.42
CA VAL A 85 -3.51 1.31 0.73
C VAL A 85 -4.30 0.12 1.28
N ASN A 86 -3.66 -1.04 1.44
CA ASN A 86 -4.34 -2.21 1.96
C ASN A 86 -4.81 -2.09 3.42
N ILE A 87 -4.05 -1.41 4.27
CA ILE A 87 -4.44 -1.13 5.66
C ILE A 87 -5.64 -0.18 5.68
N LEU A 88 -5.59 0.91 4.91
CA LEU A 88 -6.67 1.87 4.80
C LEU A 88 -7.95 1.21 4.27
N ASP A 89 -7.85 0.48 3.16
CA ASP A 89 -9.00 -0.18 2.56
C ASP A 89 -9.63 -1.22 3.50
N ASN A 90 -8.82 -1.96 4.28
CA ASN A 90 -9.32 -2.88 5.30
C ASN A 90 -10.07 -2.15 6.41
N LEU A 91 -9.53 -1.02 6.88
CA LEU A 91 -10.15 -0.19 7.89
C LEU A 91 -11.50 0.34 7.38
N GLU A 92 -11.52 0.94 6.20
CA GLU A 92 -12.74 1.45 5.55
C GLU A 92 -13.81 0.36 5.37
N LEU A 93 -13.43 -0.78 4.80
CA LEU A 93 -14.34 -1.92 4.63
C LEU A 93 -14.89 -2.43 5.96
N SER A 94 -14.06 -2.48 7.01
CA SER A 94 -14.50 -2.90 8.35
C SER A 94 -15.53 -1.92 8.92
N THR A 95 -15.33 -0.62 8.73
CA THR A 95 -16.25 0.42 9.20
C THR A 95 -17.58 0.38 8.42
N ILE A 96 -17.53 0.17 7.09
CA ILE A 96 -18.72 -0.01 6.26
C ILE A 96 -19.52 -1.23 6.73
N LYS A 97 -18.85 -2.37 6.94
CA LYS A 97 -19.49 -3.61 7.43
C LYS A 97 -20.12 -3.45 8.81
N ALA A 98 -19.52 -2.62 9.67
CA ALA A 98 -20.04 -2.32 10.99
C ALA A 98 -21.23 -1.33 10.99
N GLY A 99 -21.70 -0.88 9.81
CA GLY A 99 -22.83 0.05 9.68
C GLY A 99 -22.46 1.53 9.87
N TYR A 100 -21.17 1.83 10.05
CA TYR A 100 -20.64 3.18 10.24
C TYR A 100 -20.13 3.83 8.95
N GLY A 101 -20.50 3.29 7.78
CA GLY A 101 -20.02 3.78 6.48
C GLY A 101 -20.29 5.26 6.22
N TYR A 102 -21.35 5.82 6.83
CA TYR A 102 -21.68 7.25 6.74
C TYR A 102 -20.66 8.17 7.45
N LEU A 103 -19.86 7.64 8.37
CA LEU A 103 -18.80 8.38 9.07
C LEU A 103 -17.54 8.55 8.22
N TYR A 104 -17.40 7.81 7.12
CA TYR A 104 -16.30 7.99 6.20
C TYR A 104 -16.67 9.04 5.16
N PRO A 105 -15.93 10.14 5.07
CA PRO A 105 -16.09 11.05 3.96
C PRO A 105 -15.58 10.29 2.73
N HIS A 106 -16.53 9.81 1.92
CA HIS A 106 -16.26 9.23 0.60
C HIS A 106 -15.50 10.23 -0.31
N LYS A 107 -15.34 11.47 0.15
CA LYS A 107 -14.71 12.63 -0.47
C LYS A 107 -13.18 12.68 -0.38
N TYR A 108 -12.51 11.82 0.39
CA TYR A 108 -11.04 11.90 0.52
C TYR A 108 -10.24 11.21 -0.58
N ILE A 109 -10.92 10.65 -1.59
CA ILE A 109 -10.25 9.89 -2.63
C ILE A 109 -10.16 10.74 -3.90
N GLY A 110 -9.11 11.56 -3.95
CA GLY A 110 -8.44 11.79 -5.22
C GLY A 110 -8.81 13.03 -6.01
N GLU A 111 -9.25 14.13 -5.39
CA GLU A 111 -9.14 15.43 -6.06
C GLU A 111 -7.65 15.80 -6.27
N ASP A 112 -6.79 15.56 -5.27
CA ASP A 112 -5.38 15.95 -5.32
C ASP A 112 -4.42 14.89 -5.91
N GLY A 113 -4.90 13.65 -6.11
CA GLY A 113 -4.05 12.54 -6.57
C GLY A 113 -3.61 12.68 -8.03
N THR A 114 -2.41 12.23 -8.37
CA THR A 114 -2.00 12.15 -9.79
C THR A 114 -2.77 11.04 -10.50
N LYS A 115 -2.83 11.10 -11.84
CA LYS A 115 -3.41 10.01 -12.65
C LYS A 115 -2.75 8.66 -12.36
N MET A 116 -1.42 8.64 -12.15
CA MET A 116 -0.67 7.41 -11.88
C MET A 116 -0.89 6.87 -10.47
N GLU A 117 -0.98 7.73 -9.45
CA GLU A 117 -1.31 7.29 -8.09
C GLU A 117 -2.70 6.67 -8.05
N ARG A 118 -3.70 7.30 -8.67
CA ARG A 118 -5.05 6.72 -8.76
C ARG A 118 -5.02 5.37 -9.47
N MET A 119 -4.37 5.29 -10.63
CA MET A 119 -4.21 4.02 -11.35
C MET A 119 -3.60 2.94 -10.45
N ALA A 120 -2.52 3.25 -9.72
CA ALA A 120 -1.89 2.32 -8.79
C ALA A 120 -2.83 1.87 -7.68
N ARG A 121 -3.58 2.78 -7.06
CA ARG A 121 -4.54 2.46 -5.98
C ARG A 121 -5.60 1.46 -6.43
N PHE A 122 -6.21 1.69 -7.60
CA PHE A 122 -7.24 0.78 -8.12
C PHE A 122 -6.67 -0.56 -8.58
N GLN A 123 -5.44 -0.59 -9.10
CA GLN A 123 -4.73 -1.84 -9.36
C GLN A 123 -4.49 -2.63 -8.06
N ILE A 124 -4.06 -1.96 -6.98
CA ILE A 124 -3.87 -2.59 -5.66
C ILE A 124 -5.18 -3.15 -5.13
N MET A 125 -6.30 -2.42 -5.26
CA MET A 125 -7.62 -2.92 -4.87
C MET A 125 -8.02 -4.18 -5.63
N GLY A 126 -7.77 -4.23 -6.94
CA GLY A 126 -8.07 -5.41 -7.75
C GLY A 126 -7.17 -6.58 -7.40
N GLU A 127 -5.87 -6.35 -7.23
CA GLU A 127 -4.90 -7.35 -6.75
C GLU A 127 -5.26 -7.90 -5.36
N ALA A 128 -5.79 -7.05 -4.47
CA ALA A 128 -6.27 -7.44 -3.14
C ALA A 128 -7.68 -8.05 -3.15
N ARG A 129 -8.31 -8.17 -4.32
CA ARG A 129 -9.67 -8.65 -4.52
C ARG A 129 -10.70 -7.96 -3.61
N ARG A 130 -10.60 -6.63 -3.51
CA ARG A 130 -11.61 -5.82 -2.80
C ARG A 130 -13.00 -6.11 -3.39
N PRO A 131 -14.06 -6.16 -2.58
CA PRO A 131 -15.40 -6.48 -3.09
C PRO A 131 -15.84 -5.39 -4.06
N GLU A 132 -16.44 -5.77 -5.19
CA GLU A 132 -16.68 -4.88 -6.33
C GLU A 132 -17.49 -3.61 -6.00
N TYR A 133 -18.37 -3.65 -5.00
CA TYR A 133 -19.08 -2.45 -4.56
C TYR A 133 -18.13 -1.36 -4.06
N TYR A 134 -17.03 -1.74 -3.42
CA TYR A 134 -16.12 -0.80 -2.75
C TYR A 134 -15.41 0.18 -3.71
N PRO A 135 -14.74 -0.25 -4.79
CA PRO A 135 -14.18 0.69 -5.77
C PRO A 135 -15.27 1.53 -6.45
N LYS A 136 -16.52 1.05 -6.57
CA LYS A 136 -17.65 1.85 -7.07
C LYS A 136 -18.02 2.95 -6.08
N GLU A 137 -18.11 2.65 -4.79
CA GLU A 137 -18.37 3.65 -3.74
C GLU A 137 -17.32 4.76 -3.75
N ILE A 138 -16.04 4.37 -3.82
CA ILE A 138 -14.91 5.29 -3.86
C ILE A 138 -14.97 6.24 -5.07
N LEU A 139 -15.40 5.73 -6.22
CA LEU A 139 -15.53 6.53 -7.45
C LEU A 139 -16.83 7.34 -7.51
N GLY A 140 -17.74 7.21 -6.53
CA GLY A 140 -19.09 7.78 -6.62
C GLY A 140 -19.95 7.12 -7.70
N LEU A 141 -19.63 5.88 -8.08
CA LEU A 141 -20.26 5.12 -9.16
C LEU A 141 -21.14 3.98 -8.65
N ARG A 142 -21.57 4.01 -7.39
CA ARG A 142 -22.39 2.95 -6.76
C ARG A 142 -23.60 2.55 -7.62
N TRP A 143 -24.25 3.54 -8.22
CA TRP A 143 -25.47 3.37 -9.03
C TRP A 143 -25.23 3.51 -10.54
N ALA A 144 -23.96 3.53 -10.96
CA ALA A 144 -23.62 3.66 -12.36
C ALA A 144 -24.01 2.41 -13.16
N SER A 145 -24.52 2.60 -14.37
CA SER A 145 -24.75 1.50 -15.32
C SER A 145 -23.43 0.88 -15.77
N GLU A 146 -23.48 -0.33 -16.34
CA GLU A 146 -22.28 -0.96 -16.91
C GLU A 146 -21.56 -0.07 -17.93
N ASP A 147 -22.31 0.63 -18.78
CA ASP A 147 -21.73 1.52 -19.80
C ASP A 147 -21.04 2.73 -19.18
N GLN A 148 -21.55 3.23 -18.04
CA GLN A 148 -20.88 4.29 -17.27
C GLN A 148 -19.62 3.76 -16.59
N LEU A 149 -19.67 2.55 -16.03
CA LEU A 149 -18.52 1.89 -15.41
C LEU A 149 -17.39 1.63 -16.42
N LYS A 150 -17.74 1.19 -17.64
CA LYS A 150 -16.78 0.91 -18.73
C LYS A 150 -16.03 2.16 -19.21
N LYS A 151 -16.59 3.36 -19.00
CA LYS A 151 -15.95 4.64 -19.35
C LYS A 151 -14.99 5.15 -18.28
N ASN A 152 -15.02 4.61 -17.06
CA ASN A 152 -14.13 5.04 -15.98
C ASN A 152 -12.82 4.23 -16.00
N SER A 153 -11.73 4.87 -16.44
CA SER A 153 -10.41 4.21 -16.54
C SER A 153 -9.89 3.64 -15.23
N ASN A 154 -10.20 4.23 -14.07
CA ASN A 154 -9.80 3.68 -12.77
C ASN A 154 -10.56 2.39 -12.44
N TYR A 155 -11.86 2.36 -12.73
CA TYR A 155 -12.67 1.15 -12.55
C TYR A 155 -12.22 0.02 -13.48
N ILE A 156 -11.89 0.33 -14.74
CA ILE A 156 -11.31 -0.64 -15.69
C ILE A 156 -9.96 -1.18 -15.19
N ASN A 157 -9.10 -0.34 -14.62
CA ASN A 157 -7.83 -0.78 -14.04
C ASN A 157 -8.05 -1.77 -12.89
N TYR A 158 -9.00 -1.47 -11.99
CA TYR A 158 -9.41 -2.39 -10.94
C TYR A 158 -9.86 -3.74 -11.51
N LEU A 159 -10.81 -3.76 -12.45
CA LEU A 159 -11.33 -4.99 -13.04
C LEU A 159 -10.24 -5.80 -13.73
N THR A 160 -9.36 -5.13 -14.47
CA THR A 160 -8.23 -5.77 -15.16
C THR A 160 -7.34 -6.52 -14.19
N THR A 161 -7.05 -5.95 -13.02
CA THR A 161 -6.29 -6.65 -11.97
C THR A 161 -7.09 -7.70 -11.21
N PHE A 162 -8.37 -7.43 -10.93
CA PHE A 162 -9.26 -8.32 -10.19
C PHE A 162 -9.50 -9.64 -10.94
N HIS A 163 -9.60 -9.60 -12.27
CA HIS A 163 -9.81 -10.78 -13.10
C HIS A 163 -8.50 -11.52 -13.48
N LYS A 164 -7.33 -10.93 -13.24
CA LYS A 164 -6.03 -11.58 -13.53
C LYS A 164 -5.69 -12.69 -12.55
N THR A 165 -6.23 -12.65 -11.33
CA THR A 165 -5.91 -13.62 -10.28
C THR A 165 -7.18 -14.18 -9.64
N ASN A 166 -7.21 -15.48 -9.36
CA ASN A 166 -8.32 -16.10 -8.63
C ASN A 166 -8.25 -15.84 -7.11
N GLU A 167 -7.08 -15.45 -6.61
CA GLU A 167 -6.79 -15.17 -5.21
C GLU A 167 -6.16 -13.78 -5.03
N ALA A 168 -6.25 -13.24 -3.82
CA ALA A 168 -5.62 -11.97 -3.49
C ALA A 168 -4.08 -12.11 -3.55
N VAL A 169 -3.42 -11.16 -4.20
CA VAL A 169 -1.96 -11.13 -4.30
C VAL A 169 -1.38 -10.93 -2.90
N LYS A 170 -0.75 -11.98 -2.37
CA LYS A 170 -0.04 -11.93 -1.09
C LYS A 170 1.33 -11.29 -1.30
N VAL A 171 1.57 -10.15 -0.64
CA VAL A 171 2.89 -9.52 -0.61
C VAL A 171 3.60 -9.96 0.66
N ASP A 172 4.70 -10.69 0.50
CA ASP A 172 5.58 -11.05 1.60
C ASP A 172 6.43 -9.84 2.02
N ASN A 173 5.84 -8.99 2.87
CA ASN A 173 6.51 -7.81 3.40
C ASN A 173 7.77 -8.19 4.18
N VAL A 174 7.78 -9.31 4.88
CA VAL A 174 8.93 -9.75 5.68
C VAL A 174 10.11 -10.11 4.78
N ALA A 175 9.87 -10.86 3.70
CA ALA A 175 10.91 -11.18 2.73
C ALA A 175 11.47 -9.94 2.02
N LEU A 176 10.60 -8.99 1.64
CA LEU A 176 11.04 -7.74 1.01
C LEU A 176 11.81 -6.84 1.98
N ILE A 177 11.34 -6.68 3.22
CA ILE A 177 12.06 -5.95 4.26
C ILE A 177 13.43 -6.60 4.50
N ARG A 178 13.49 -7.93 4.62
CA ARG A 178 14.75 -8.67 4.76
C ARG A 178 15.71 -8.35 3.62
N LYS A 179 15.23 -8.43 2.38
CA LYS A 179 16.03 -8.10 1.18
C LYS A 179 16.55 -6.67 1.25
N ASN A 180 15.68 -5.70 1.51
CA ASN A 180 16.04 -4.27 1.53
C ASN A 180 17.05 -3.94 2.65
N LEU A 181 16.91 -4.54 3.84
CA LEU A 181 17.85 -4.36 4.96
C LEU A 181 19.25 -4.93 4.70
N LEU A 182 19.36 -5.85 3.73
CA LEU A 182 20.62 -6.47 3.33
C LEU A 182 21.30 -5.72 2.18
N GLU A 183 20.53 -5.03 1.34
CA GLU A 183 21.03 -4.23 0.21
C GLU A 183 21.53 -2.83 0.62
N THR A 184 21.19 -2.37 1.84
CA THR A 184 21.70 -1.14 2.49
C THR A 184 23.00 -1.34 3.26
#